data_AF-A0AAE3GS02-F1
#
_entry.id   AF-A0AAE3GS02-F1
#
_cell.length_a   1.000
_cell.length_b   1.000
_cell.length_c   1.000
_cell.angle_alpha   90.00
_cell.angle_beta   90.00
_cell.angle_gamma   90.00
#
_symmetry.space_group_name_H-M   'P 1'
#
loop_
_entity.id
_entity.type
_entity.pdbx_description
1 polymer ?
#
loop_
_entity_poly.entity_id
_entity_poly.type
_entity_poly.pdbx_seq_one_letter_code
_entity_poly.pdbx_strand_id
1 'polypeptide(L)'
;MGLSLHQRIAIYLLSLLSCNSLLIGNLSCFSSALSQESSGEDTTLLDTAVEQLNKSQWQDAIFTLEQVLKIRREKKDLPGEGLVLGNIGNTYRLY
;
A
#
# COMPACT_ATOMS: atom_id res chain seq x y z
N MET A 1 -0.97 -50.26 10.48
CA MET A 1 -2.03 -49.76 11.39
C MET A 1 -2.65 -48.53 10.77
N GLY A 2 -3.76 -48.69 10.04
CA GLY A 2 -4.45 -47.57 9.38
C GLY A 2 -5.43 -46.90 10.34
N LEU A 3 -5.46 -45.57 10.37
CA LEU A 3 -6.45 -44.83 11.17
C LEU A 3 -7.86 -45.10 10.64
N SER A 4 -8.81 -45.33 11.55
CA SER A 4 -10.21 -45.58 11.21
C SER A 4 -10.83 -44.36 10.53
N LEU A 5 -11.80 -44.58 9.64
CA LEU A 5 -12.46 -43.53 8.85
C LEU A 5 -12.98 -42.38 9.72
N HIS A 6 -13.49 -42.71 10.91
CA HIS A 6 -13.97 -41.76 11.89
C HIS A 6 -12.86 -40.84 12.44
N GLN A 7 -11.65 -41.37 12.66
CA GLN A 7 -10.51 -40.55 13.08
C GLN A 7 -10.04 -39.60 11.98
N ARG A 8 -10.13 -40.00 10.70
CA ARG A 8 -9.77 -39.13 9.57
C ARG A 8 -10.74 -37.95 9.42
N ILE A 9 -12.05 -38.19 9.62
CA ILE A 9 -13.08 -37.14 9.59
C ILE A 9 -12.87 -36.15 10.74
N ALA A 10 -12.59 -36.64 11.95
CA ALA A 10 -12.33 -35.79 13.11
C ALA A 10 -11.09 -34.88 12.90
N ILE A 11 -10.01 -35.41 12.33
CA ILE A 11 -8.81 -34.62 11.99
C ILE A 11 -9.12 -33.54 10.95
N TYR A 12 -9.95 -33.86 9.94
CA TYR A 12 -10.33 -32.91 8.89
C TYR A 12 -11.23 -31.78 9.42
N LEU A 13 -12.14 -32.07 10.35
CA LEU A 13 -12.97 -31.05 11.00
C LEU A 13 -12.14 -30.13 11.91
N LEU A 14 -11.15 -30.68 12.62
CA LEU A 14 -10.23 -29.91 13.46
C LEU A 14 -9.32 -28.99 12.64
N SER A 15 -8.84 -29.45 11.48
CA SER A 15 -8.03 -28.60 10.59
C SER A 15 -8.84 -27.45 9.98
N LEU A 16 -10.09 -27.70 9.58
CA LEU A 16 -10.98 -26.65 9.08
C LEU A 16 -11.30 -25.59 10.15
N LEU A 17 -11.42 -25.98 11.42
CA LEU A 17 -11.65 -25.05 12.53
C LEU A 17 -10.43 -24.15 12.79
N SER A 18 -9.20 -24.67 12.66
CA SER A 18 -7.97 -23.88 12.75
C SER A 18 -7.77 -22.91 11.58
N CYS A 19 -8.30 -23.24 10.38
CA CYS A 19 -8.30 -22.33 9.25
C CYS A 19 -9.27 -21.15 9.45
N ASN A 20 -10.38 -21.34 10.17
CA ASN A 20 -11.31 -20.26 10.48
C ASN A 20 -10.74 -19.23 11.47
N SER A 21 -9.93 -19.63 12.46
CA SER A 21 -9.25 -18.67 13.34
C SER A 21 -8.13 -17.89 12.64
N LEU A 22 -7.49 -18.50 11.64
CA LEU A 22 -6.46 -17.84 10.82
C LEU A 22 -7.07 -16.78 9.88
N LEU A 23 -8.31 -16.98 9.42
CA LEU A 23 -9.05 -16.02 8.61
C LEU A 23 -9.51 -14.78 9.40
N ILE A 24 -9.86 -14.93 10.68
CA ILE A 24 -10.22 -13.78 11.54
C ILE A 24 -8.97 -12.91 11.83
N GLY A 25 -7.79 -13.53 12.00
CA GLY A 25 -6.52 -12.80 12.12
C GLY A 25 -6.08 -12.10 10.83
N ASN A 26 -6.47 -12.63 9.67
CA ASN A 26 -6.24 -11.98 8.38
C ASN A 26 -7.19 -10.79 8.13
N LEU A 27 -8.36 -10.73 8.75
CA LEU A 27 -9.24 -9.57 8.64
C LEU A 27 -8.75 -8.39 9.49
N SER A 28 -8.19 -8.64 10.68
CA SER A 28 -7.50 -7.60 11.47
C SER A 28 -6.23 -7.08 10.78
N CYS A 29 -5.51 -7.96 10.08
CA CYS A 29 -4.33 -7.58 9.29
C CYS A 29 -4.72 -6.79 8.02
N PHE A 30 -5.81 -7.17 7.38
CA PHE A 30 -6.32 -6.46 6.20
C PHE A 30 -6.87 -5.06 6.56
N SER A 31 -7.51 -4.90 7.73
CA SER A 31 -7.89 -3.59 8.22
C SER A 31 -6.69 -2.74 8.65
N SER A 32 -5.61 -3.34 9.17
CA SER A 32 -4.35 -2.61 9.37
C SER A 32 -3.64 -2.23 8.06
N ALA A 33 -3.88 -2.98 6.97
CA ALA A 33 -3.42 -2.61 5.64
C ALA A 33 -4.27 -1.50 4.98
N LEU A 34 -5.47 -1.22 5.51
CA LEU A 34 -6.40 -0.22 4.95
C LEU A 34 -6.48 1.09 5.74
N SER A 35 -5.58 1.34 6.69
CA SER A 35 -5.53 2.60 7.43
C SER A 35 -4.11 3.14 7.49
N GLN A 36 -3.82 3.97 6.48
CA GLN A 36 -3.05 5.20 6.58
C GLN A 36 -2.03 5.28 7.72
N GLU A 37 -0.77 5.03 7.39
CA GLU A 37 0.28 5.90 7.88
C GLU A 37 1.02 6.46 6.68
N SER A 38 0.34 7.37 5.97
CA SER A 38 1.09 8.37 5.23
C SER A 38 1.86 9.13 6.29
N SER A 39 3.16 8.87 6.43
CA SER A 39 4.01 9.74 7.24
C SER A 39 3.78 11.15 6.73
N GLY A 40 3.55 12.10 7.64
CA GLY A 40 3.15 13.46 7.28
C GLY A 40 4.07 14.14 6.25
N GLU A 41 5.31 13.65 6.13
CA GLU A 41 6.32 14.06 5.15
C GLU A 41 5.92 13.80 3.68
N ASP A 42 5.36 12.64 3.33
CA ASP A 42 5.02 12.34 1.93
C ASP A 42 3.79 13.13 1.45
N THR A 43 2.90 13.50 2.36
CA THR A 43 1.74 14.36 2.08
C THR A 43 2.15 15.82 1.91
N THR A 44 3.03 16.34 2.78
CA THR A 44 3.48 17.73 2.69
C THR A 44 4.30 17.97 1.42
N LEU A 45 5.10 16.99 1.00
CA LEU A 45 5.86 17.07 -0.26
C LEU A 45 4.95 17.02 -1.49
N LEU A 46 3.85 16.26 -1.44
CA LEU A 46 2.86 16.23 -2.53
C LEU A 46 2.15 17.58 -2.67
N ASP A 47 1.75 18.18 -1.55
CA ASP A 47 1.13 19.50 -1.53
C ASP A 47 2.10 20.59 -2.05
N THR A 48 3.38 20.49 -1.66
CA THR A 48 4.45 21.36 -2.17
C THR A 48 4.62 21.24 -3.68
N ALA A 49 4.61 20.01 -4.21
CA ALA A 49 4.71 19.79 -5.66
C ALA A 49 3.52 20.43 -6.40
N VAL A 50 2.30 20.32 -5.87
CA VAL A 50 1.12 20.99 -6.45
C VAL A 50 1.26 22.51 -6.43
N GLU A 51 1.81 23.09 -5.35
CA GLU A 51 2.09 24.52 -5.29
C GLU A 51 3.13 24.96 -6.33
N GLN A 52 4.18 24.16 -6.53
CA GLN A 52 5.20 24.42 -7.56
C GLN A 52 4.62 24.37 -8.98
N LEU A 53 3.68 23.46 -9.26
CA LEU A 53 2.93 23.43 -10.52
C LEU A 53 2.13 24.72 -10.73
N ASN A 54 1.50 25.25 -9.67
CA ASN A 54 0.79 26.53 -9.75
C ASN A 54 1.71 27.73 -9.99
N LYS A 55 2.98 27.63 -9.62
CA LYS A 55 4.02 28.65 -9.88
C LYS A 55 4.76 28.44 -11.20
N SER A 56 4.34 27.48 -12.04
CA SER A 56 5.01 27.07 -13.28
C SER A 56 6.46 26.62 -13.09
N GLN A 57 6.82 26.16 -11.89
CA GLN A 57 8.15 25.63 -11.55
C GLN A 57 8.22 24.14 -11.85
N TRP A 58 8.06 23.79 -13.12
CA TRP A 58 7.88 22.41 -13.55
C TRP A 58 9.09 21.51 -13.23
N GLN A 59 10.33 22.01 -13.40
CA GLN A 59 11.53 21.24 -13.09
C GLN A 59 11.68 20.96 -11.58
N ASP A 60 11.39 21.95 -10.74
CA ASP A 60 11.47 21.79 -9.28
C ASP A 60 10.36 20.86 -8.76
N ALA A 61 9.18 20.91 -9.38
CA ALA A 61 8.08 19.98 -9.09
C ALA A 61 8.44 18.53 -9.43
N ILE A 62 9.08 18.29 -10.57
CA ILE A 62 9.54 16.95 -10.96
C ILE A 62 10.57 16.43 -9.95
N PHE A 63 11.57 17.24 -9.59
CA PHE A 63 12.59 16.86 -8.61
C PHE A 63 11.97 16.51 -7.24
N THR A 64 10.98 17.28 -6.80
CA THR A 64 10.27 17.02 -5.54
C THR A 64 9.46 15.72 -5.62
N LEU A 65 8.75 15.48 -6.72
CA LEU A 65 7.98 14.25 -6.94
C LEU A 65 8.88 13.00 -7.02
N GLU A 66 10.07 13.09 -7.60
CA GLU A 66 11.05 11.99 -7.62
C GLU A 66 11.54 11.60 -6.22
N GLN A 67 11.71 12.56 -5.32
CA GLN A 67 12.06 12.28 -3.93
C GLN A 67 10.93 11.55 -3.21
N VAL A 68 9.67 11.99 -3.39
CA VAL A 68 8.51 11.29 -2.84
C VAL A 68 8.41 9.87 -3.41
N LEU A 69 8.67 9.68 -4.70
CA LEU A 69 8.66 8.37 -5.33
C LEU A 69 9.68 7.42 -4.70
N LYS A 70 10.88 7.90 -4.38
CA LYS A 70 11.91 7.11 -3.70
C LYS A 70 11.45 6.65 -2.32
N ILE A 71 10.91 7.57 -1.51
CA ILE A 71 10.41 7.27 -0.16
C ILE A 71 9.26 6.26 -0.24
N ARG A 72 8.32 6.44 -1.16
CA ARG A 72 7.19 5.52 -1.33
C ARG A 72 7.60 4.13 -1.82
N ARG A 73 8.64 4.04 -2.66
CA ARG A 73 9.25 2.76 -3.05
C ARG A 73 9.94 2.06 -1.89
N GLU A 74 10.67 2.80 -1.05
CA GLU A 74 11.29 2.26 0.17
C GLU A 74 10.23 1.72 1.14
N LYS A 75 9.09 2.41 1.23
CA LYS A 75 7.92 1.98 2.02
C LYS A 75 7.07 0.89 1.36
N LYS A 76 7.35 0.53 0.10
CA LYS A 76 6.52 -0.38 -0.73
C LYS A 76 5.06 0.06 -0.81
N ASP A 77 4.82 1.37 -0.78
CA ASP A 77 3.51 1.99 -0.91
C ASP A 77 3.10 2.07 -2.39
N LEU A 78 2.57 0.96 -2.89
CA LEU A 78 2.07 0.82 -4.25
C LEU A 78 0.98 1.86 -4.62
N PRO A 79 -0.06 2.12 -3.79
CA PRO A 79 -1.06 3.13 -4.16
C PRO A 79 -0.47 4.54 -4.19
N GLY A 80 0.47 4.83 -3.30
CA GLY A 80 1.18 6.11 -3.29
C GLY A 80 2.12 6.32 -4.47
N GLU A 81 2.83 5.30 -4.92
CA GLU A 81 3.67 5.37 -6.12
C GLU A 81 2.85 5.74 -7.36
N GLY A 82 1.66 5.14 -7.52
CA GLY A 82 0.75 5.46 -8.63
C GLY A 82 0.31 6.93 -8.64
N LEU A 83 0.04 7.49 -7.45
CA LEU A 83 -0.37 8.89 -7.29
C LEU A 83 0.77 9.85 -7.70
N VAL A 84 2.00 9.56 -7.26
CA VAL A 84 3.19 10.36 -7.60
C VAL A 84 3.50 10.29 -9.09
N LEU A 85 3.45 9.10 -9.69
CA LEU A 85 3.67 8.92 -11.14
C LEU A 85 2.61 9.65 -11.98
N GLY A 86 1.35 9.63 -11.54
CA GLY A 86 0.27 10.38 -12.17
C GLY A 86 0.52 11.89 -12.14
N ASN A 87 1.03 12.40 -11.03
CA ASN A 87 1.41 13.81 -10.89
C ASN A 87 2.59 14.17 -11.79
N ILE A 88 3.65 13.36 -11.86
CA ILE A 88 4.77 13.57 -12.79
C ILE A 88 4.28 13.63 -14.24
N GLY A 89 3.38 12.72 -14.63
CA GLY A 89 2.77 12.73 -15.96
C GLY A 89 1.97 14.00 -16.25
N ASN A 90 1.20 14.50 -15.27
CA ASN A 90 0.50 15.77 -15.39
C ASN A 90 1.48 16.95 -15.52
N THR A 91 2.57 16.94 -14.75
CA THR A 91 3.63 17.96 -14.84
C THR A 91 4.24 18.01 -16.23
N TYR A 92 4.60 16.87 -16.82
CA TYR A 92 5.11 16.81 -18.19
C TYR A 92 4.09 17.20 -19.26
N ARG A 93 2.78 17.04 -19.00
CA ARG A 93 1.73 17.51 -19.91
C ARG A 93 1.58 19.04 -19.88
N LEU A 94 1.88 19.66 -18.75
CA LEU A 94 1.76 21.10 -18.54
C LEU A 94 3.07 21.86 -18.84
N TYR A 95 4.21 21.17 -18.81
CA TYR A 95 5.53 21.63 -19.28
C TYR A 95 5.52 21.93 -20.78
#